data_AF-A0A7J6X9H8-F1
#
_entry.id   AF-A0A7J6X9H8-F1
#
_cell.length_a   1.000
_cell.length_b   1.000
_cell.length_c   1.000
_cell.angle_alpha   90.00
_cell.angle_beta   90.00
_cell.angle_gamma   90.00
#
_symmetry.space_group_name_H-M   'P 1'
#
loop_
_entity.id
_entity.type
_entity.pdbx_description
1 polymer ?
#
loop_
_entity_poly.entity_id
_entity_poly.type
_entity_poly.pdbx_seq_one_letter_code
_entity_poly.pdbx_strand_id
1 'polypeptide(L)'
;MGNLQGDPRFRDFGPIFRKTVADSNAPVQEKALDALIAFLRAADADVGRYAKEVCDSIVAKCLTGRPKTVEKSQAIFLLWVELEATDVFLLGMLENEVVNV
;
A
#
# COMPACT_ATOMS: atom_id res chain seq x y z
N MET A 1 7.84 4.91 -22.89
CA MET A 1 6.96 5.53 -21.88
C MET A 1 7.84 6.42 -21.04
N GLY A 2 7.50 7.71 -20.90
CA GLY A 2 8.36 8.67 -20.20
C GLY A 2 8.48 8.31 -18.72
N ASN A 3 9.70 8.10 -18.25
CA ASN A 3 9.97 7.86 -16.84
C ASN A 3 9.63 9.13 -16.06
N LEU A 4 8.70 9.05 -15.10
CA LEU A 4 8.26 10.15 -14.23
C LEU A 4 9.27 10.45 -13.11
N GLN A 5 10.55 10.32 -13.43
CA GLN A 5 11.65 10.38 -12.46
C GLN A 5 11.64 11.71 -11.73
N GLY A 6 11.17 11.67 -10.48
CA GLY A 6 11.20 12.81 -9.57
C GLY A 6 9.99 13.75 -9.62
N ASP A 7 8.78 13.32 -9.95
CA ASP A 7 7.59 14.15 -9.74
C ASP A 7 7.37 14.38 -8.22
N PRO A 8 7.57 15.61 -7.71
CA PRO A 8 7.53 15.88 -6.27
C PRO A 8 6.16 15.62 -5.65
N ARG A 9 5.09 15.62 -6.45
CA ARG A 9 3.72 15.40 -5.97
C ARG A 9 3.52 14.01 -5.38
N PHE A 10 4.31 13.02 -5.78
CA PHE A 10 4.26 11.69 -5.16
C PHE A 10 4.62 11.75 -3.67
N ARG A 11 5.48 12.69 -3.25
CA ARG A 11 5.81 12.87 -1.83
C ARG A 11 4.63 13.43 -1.05
N ASP A 12 3.83 14.28 -1.66
CA ASP A 12 2.67 14.91 -1.02
C ASP A 12 1.48 13.94 -0.93
N PHE A 13 1.29 13.10 -1.95
CA PHE A 13 0.15 12.18 -2.03
C PHE A 13 0.34 10.87 -1.26
N GLY A 14 1.56 10.34 -1.19
CA GLY A 14 1.84 9.06 -0.51
C GLY A 14 1.25 8.94 0.90
N PRO A 15 1.50 9.91 1.80
CA PRO A 15 0.97 9.88 3.18
C PRO A 15 -0.57 9.90 3.28
N ILE A 16 -1.28 10.40 2.27
CA ILE A 16 -2.75 10.49 2.29
C ILE A 16 -3.38 9.09 2.33
N PHE A 17 -2.72 8.10 1.72
CA PHE A 17 -3.22 6.74 1.63
C PHE A 17 -3.44 6.09 2.99
N ARG A 18 -2.69 6.47 4.03
CA ARG A 18 -2.85 5.94 5.39
C ARG A 18 -4.30 6.04 5.87
N LYS A 19 -4.94 7.19 5.65
CA LYS A 19 -6.32 7.42 6.10
C LYS A 19 -7.33 6.80 5.14
N THR A 20 -7.07 6.82 3.84
CA THR A 20 -8.06 6.39 2.83
C THR A 20 -8.18 4.87 2.73
N VAL A 21 -7.09 4.11 2.93
CA VAL A 21 -7.16 2.63 3.00
C VAL A 21 -7.78 2.12 4.31
N ALA A 22 -7.83 2.98 5.33
CA ALA A 22 -8.47 2.69 6.62
C ALA A 22 -9.91 3.21 6.72
N ASP A 23 -10.49 3.70 5.62
CA ASP A 23 -11.84 4.28 5.62
C ASP A 23 -12.89 3.22 6.01
N SER A 24 -13.81 3.61 6.89
CA SER A 24 -14.91 2.74 7.34
C SER A 24 -15.95 2.45 6.24
N ASN A 25 -16.00 3.27 5.18
CA ASN A 25 -16.87 3.07 4.04
C ASN A 25 -16.21 2.12 3.04
N ALA A 26 -16.70 0.89 2.96
CA ALA A 26 -16.10 -0.18 2.14
C ALA A 26 -15.88 0.21 0.66
N PRO A 27 -16.85 0.83 -0.06
CA PRO A 27 -16.60 1.38 -1.39
C PRO A 27 -15.43 2.37 -1.49
N VAL A 28 -15.25 3.24 -0.50
CA VAL A 28 -14.16 4.23 -0.46
C VAL A 28 -12.83 3.54 -0.22
N GLN A 29 -12.77 2.63 0.77
CA GLN A 29 -11.59 1.82 1.05
C GLN A 29 -11.15 1.03 -0.20
N GLU A 30 -12.09 0.33 -0.85
CA GLU A 30 -11.82 -0.47 -2.04
C GLU A 30 -11.25 0.40 -3.19
N LYS A 31 -11.74 1.63 -3.33
CA LYS A 31 -11.25 2.59 -4.32
C LYS A 31 -9.90 3.20 -3.93
N ALA A 32 -9.64 3.38 -2.64
CA ALA A 32 -8.34 3.81 -2.14
C ALA A 32 -7.25 2.77 -2.44
N LEU A 33 -7.57 1.48 -2.31
CA LEU A 33 -6.66 0.40 -2.71
C LEU A 33 -6.39 0.41 -4.22
N ASP A 34 -7.41 0.61 -5.07
CA ASP A 34 -7.21 0.78 -6.52
C ASP A 34 -6.29 1.97 -6.83
N ALA A 35 -6.53 3.10 -6.16
CA ALA A 35 -5.73 4.30 -6.34
C ALA A 35 -4.28 4.10 -5.88
N LEU A 36 -4.05 3.37 -4.79
CA LEU A 36 -2.71 3.07 -4.30
C LEU A 36 -1.95 2.15 -5.26
N ILE A 37 -2.61 1.13 -5.83
CA ILE A 37 -2.00 0.29 -6.86
C ILE A 37 -1.57 1.12 -8.06
N ALA A 38 -2.46 1.99 -8.57
CA ALA A 38 -2.14 2.86 -9.70
C ALA A 38 -1.01 3.84 -9.36
N PHE A 39 -1.01 4.38 -8.14
CA PHE A 39 0.01 5.27 -7.63
C PHE A 39 1.38 4.59 -7.56
N LEU A 40 1.48 3.40 -6.95
CA LEU A 40 2.74 2.66 -6.85
C LEU A 40 3.26 2.21 -8.21
N ARG A 41 2.38 1.81 -9.14
CA ARG A 41 2.79 1.50 -10.52
C ARG A 41 3.36 2.69 -11.28
N ALA A 42 2.96 3.91 -10.90
CA ALA A 42 3.46 5.15 -11.51
C ALA A 42 4.68 5.72 -10.77
N ALA A 43 4.87 5.37 -9.50
CA ALA A 43 6.03 5.76 -8.72
C ALA A 43 7.27 4.97 -9.16
N ASP A 44 8.41 5.63 -9.25
CA ASP A 44 9.69 5.01 -9.62
C ASP A 44 10.77 5.10 -8.53
N ALA A 45 10.50 5.82 -7.42
CA ALA A 45 11.38 5.93 -6.25
C ALA A 45 10.64 6.50 -5.00
N ASP A 46 11.35 6.57 -3.86
CA ASP A 46 10.95 7.29 -2.62
C ASP A 46 9.67 6.79 -1.91
N VAL A 47 9.10 5.65 -2.31
CA VAL A 47 7.85 5.12 -1.73
C VAL A 47 7.98 4.61 -0.28
N GLY A 48 9.20 4.30 0.16
CA GLY A 48 9.47 3.77 1.51
C GLY A 48 9.10 4.73 2.65
N ARG A 49 9.05 6.04 2.39
CA ARG A 49 8.85 7.07 3.44
C ARG A 49 7.50 6.99 4.14
N TYR A 50 6.44 6.64 3.41
CA TYR A 50 5.08 6.53 3.94
C TYR A 50 4.62 5.07 4.03
N ALA A 51 5.34 4.15 3.40
CA ALA A 51 4.90 2.77 3.23
C ALA A 51 4.59 2.10 4.58
N LYS A 52 5.31 2.42 5.68
CA LYS A 52 5.08 1.75 6.98
C LYS A 52 3.69 2.04 7.51
N GLU A 53 3.33 3.32 7.59
CA GLU A 53 2.03 3.71 8.16
C GLU A 53 0.87 3.25 7.28
N VAL A 54 1.07 3.18 5.96
CA VAL A 54 0.06 2.66 5.04
C VAL A 54 -0.04 1.13 5.16
N CYS A 55 1.08 0.42 5.26
CA CYS A 55 1.13 -1.03 5.47
C CYS A 55 0.42 -1.42 6.79
N ASP A 56 0.76 -0.75 7.90
CA ASP A 56 0.11 -0.95 9.19
C ASP A 56 -1.42 -0.77 9.09
N SER A 57 -1.87 0.23 8.32
CA SER A 57 -3.29 0.50 8.09
C SER A 57 -3.97 -0.60 7.26
N ILE A 58 -3.30 -1.10 6.22
CA ILE A 58 -3.79 -2.21 5.39
C ILE A 58 -3.88 -3.51 6.22
N VAL A 59 -2.85 -3.83 7.00
CA VAL A 59 -2.84 -5.00 7.88
C VAL A 59 -4.02 -4.93 8.86
N ALA A 60 -4.23 -3.78 9.49
CA ALA A 60 -5.29 -3.60 10.48
C ALA A 60 -6.71 -3.58 9.90
N LYS A 61 -6.89 -3.21 8.62
CA LYS A 61 -8.24 -2.87 8.08
C LYS A 61 -8.66 -3.63 6.83
N CYS A 62 -7.73 -4.25 6.11
CA CYS A 62 -8.00 -4.83 4.79
C CYS A 62 -7.79 -6.34 4.73
N LEU A 63 -6.88 -6.91 5.53
CA LEU A 63 -6.48 -8.32 5.41
C LEU A 63 -7.52 -9.34 5.91
N THR A 64 -8.47 -8.90 6.74
CA THR A 64 -9.64 -9.71 7.12
C THR A 64 -10.90 -9.28 6.37
N GLY A 65 -10.74 -8.50 5.29
CA GLY A 65 -11.82 -7.96 4.47
C GLY A 65 -12.39 -8.99 3.50
N ARG A 66 -13.09 -8.48 2.47
CA ARG A 66 -13.60 -9.33 1.38
C ARG A 66 -12.44 -9.86 0.53
N PRO A 67 -12.58 -11.00 -0.16
CA PRO A 67 -11.50 -11.59 -0.96
C PRO A 67 -10.81 -10.58 -1.89
N LYS A 68 -11.59 -9.78 -2.63
CA LYS A 68 -11.06 -8.75 -3.53
C LYS A 68 -10.23 -7.66 -2.83
N THR A 69 -10.62 -7.28 -1.61
CA THR A 69 -9.89 -6.31 -0.78
C THR A 69 -8.55 -6.90 -0.33
N VAL A 70 -8.54 -8.18 0.04
CA VAL A 70 -7.32 -8.91 0.41
C VAL A 70 -6.38 -9.05 -0.80
N GLU A 71 -6.90 -9.48 -1.95
CA GLU A 71 -6.12 -9.61 -3.20
C GLU A 71 -5.43 -8.29 -3.59
N LYS A 72 -6.15 -7.15 -3.51
CA LYS A 72 -5.56 -5.83 -3.75
C LYS A 72 -4.50 -5.46 -2.74
N SER A 73 -4.72 -5.78 -1.47
CA SER A 73 -3.75 -5.52 -0.40
C SER A 73 -2.45 -6.29 -0.64
N GLN A 74 -2.56 -7.56 -1.02
CA GLN A 74 -1.42 -8.40 -1.42
C GLN A 74 -0.69 -7.82 -2.65
N ALA A 75 -1.44 -7.34 -3.65
CA ALA A 75 -0.84 -6.69 -4.82
C ALA A 75 -0.05 -5.43 -4.45
N ILE A 76 -0.54 -4.63 -3.51
CA ILE A 76 0.17 -3.44 -2.99
C ILE A 76 1.48 -3.85 -2.30
N PHE A 77 1.46 -4.90 -1.50
CA PHE A 77 2.66 -5.41 -0.84
C PHE A 77 3.73 -5.86 -1.83
N LEU A 78 3.33 -6.61 -2.87
CA LEU A 78 4.25 -7.03 -3.93
C LEU A 78 4.83 -5.83 -4.70
N LEU A 79 4.02 -4.80 -4.97
CA LEU A 79 4.50 -3.57 -5.61
C LEU A 79 5.55 -2.83 -4.77
N TRP A 80 5.42 -2.80 -3.44
CA TRP A 80 6.48 -2.22 -2.59
C TRP A 80 7.78 -3.02 -2.63
N VAL A 81 7.71 -4.35 -2.73
CA VAL A 81 8.89 -5.20 -2.90
C VAL A 81 9.57 -4.92 -4.26
N GLU A 82 8.78 -4.80 -5.33
CA GLU A 82 9.29 -4.42 -6.66
C GLU A 82 9.98 -3.04 -6.67
N LEU A 83 9.53 -2.13 -5.81
CA LEU A 83 10.10 -0.78 -5.62
C LEU A 83 11.23 -0.73 -4.58
N GLU A 84 11.78 -1.89 -4.19
CA GLU A 84 12.85 -2.02 -3.18
C GLU A 84 12.52 -1.44 -1.80
N ALA A 85 11.23 -1.26 -1.49
CA ALA A 85 10.75 -0.78 -0.18
C ALA A 85 10.42 -1.94 0.77
N THR A 86 11.19 -3.03 0.70
CA THR A 86 10.94 -4.31 1.38
C THR A 86 11.12 -4.25 2.90
N ASP A 87 11.96 -3.35 3.41
CA ASP A 87 12.20 -3.19 4.85
C ASP A 87 10.90 -2.84 5.62
N VAL A 88 9.98 -2.21 4.92
CA VAL A 88 8.67 -1.81 5.43
C VAL A 88 7.69 -2.98 5.47
N PHE A 89 7.81 -3.91 4.52
CA PHE A 89 7.03 -5.13 4.45
C PHE A 89 7.43 -6.12 5.56
N LEU A 90 8.74 -6.24 5.84
CA LEU A 90 9.27 -7.21 6.80
C LEU A 90 8.89 -6.91 8.26
N LEU A 91 8.84 -5.64 8.68
CA LEU A 91 8.52 -5.31 10.07
C LEU A 91 7.04 -5.57 10.42
N GLY A 92 6.12 -5.29 9.51
CA GLY A 92 4.67 -5.41 9.77
C GLY A 92 4.13 -6.85 9.65
N MET A 93 4.71 -7.66 8.77
CA MET A 93 4.24 -9.03 8.50
C MET A 93 4.96 -10.11 9.32
N LEU A 94 6.19 -9.89 9.79
CA LEU A 94 6.86 -10.86 10.67
C LEU A 94 6.39 -10.74 12.12
N GLU A 95 5.93 -9.56 12.56
CA GLU A 95 5.35 -9.38 13.90
C GLU A 95 3.90 -9.86 13.98
N ASN A 96 3.19 -9.92 12.86
CA ASN A 96 1.83 -10.45 12.77
C ASN A 96 1.87 -11.66 11.85
N GLU A 97 2.02 -12.88 12.40
CA GLU A 97 1.92 -14.15 11.67
C GLU A 97 0.63 -14.22 10.82
N VAL A 98 0.66 -13.68 9.60
CA VAL A 98 -0.39 -13.88 8.60
C VAL A 98 0.10 -14.95 7.64
N VAL A 99 0.34 -16.15 8.18
CA VAL A 99 0.12 -17.39 7.43
C VAL A 99 -0.24 -18.53 8.41
N ASN A 100 -1.39 -18.43 9.07
CA ASN A 100 -2.15 -19.67 9.29
C ASN A 100 -2.72 -20.04 7.90
N VAL A 101 -1.90 -20.80 7.15
CA VAL A 101 -2.37 -21.67 6.06
C VAL A 101 -3.41 -22.64 6.62
#